data_AF-A0A8I1QCI6-F1
#
_entry.id   AF-A0A8I1QCI6-F1
#
_cell.length_a   1.000
_cell.length_b   1.000
_cell.length_c   1.000
_cell.angle_alpha   90.00
_cell.angle_beta   90.00
_cell.angle_gamma   90.00
#
_symmetry.space_group_name_H-M   'P 1'
#
loop_
_entity.id
_entity.type
_entity.pdbx_description
1 polymer ?
#
loop_
_entity_poly.entity_id
_entity_poly.type
_entity_poly.pdbx_seq_one_letter_code
_entity_poly.pdbx_strand_id
1 'polypeptide(L)'
;MIRPLLTLAAASLALAAGLAVASPANAATCMVRVPESLSSDSERARPMVPGPCKAGQDGAKHRVAKPVDPLKLIRNRMIAGKNVSYKELLKLADSGDDLAQLNLAKRIEADNDPATLDAAARYYRRAAENGRNSAVRPLIRLLNADVFLDQPKNLAASRDLLEKLAAKGDPVARDGLIAMYRAGKPFGPDPARADELLVAAAEGGDAKAALDLAFALLSGTPDTARIEEAKGYLKLAAASDTLNVRTMAENLLRTLEPQRTASTETPS
;
A
#
# COMPACT_ATOMS: atom_id res chain seq x y z
N MET A 1 19.76 62.39 33.11
CA MET A 1 18.37 62.83 32.85
C MET A 1 17.45 61.65 33.13
N ILE A 2 16.95 61.57 34.36
CA ILE A 2 15.52 61.70 34.74
C ILE A 2 14.67 60.48 34.35
N ARG A 3 14.41 59.60 35.33
CA ARG A 3 13.12 58.87 35.50
C ARG A 3 12.10 59.85 36.10
N PRO A 4 10.79 59.72 35.83
CA PRO A 4 9.88 59.16 36.86
C PRO A 4 8.66 58.35 36.30
N LEU A 5 8.17 57.30 37.00
CA LEU A 5 7.00 57.19 37.94
C LEU A 5 5.64 56.90 37.23
N LEU A 6 4.99 55.74 37.46
CA LEU A 6 4.04 55.37 38.56
C LEU A 6 2.58 55.77 38.21
N THR A 7 1.62 54.85 38.05
CA THR A 7 0.48 54.55 38.98
C THR A 7 -0.51 53.61 38.25
N LEU A 8 -1.03 52.49 38.78
CA LEU A 8 -1.96 52.17 39.90
C LEU A 8 -3.47 52.35 39.59
N ALA A 9 -4.26 51.39 40.12
CA ALA A 9 -5.73 51.30 40.24
C ALA A 9 -6.50 50.60 39.10
N ALA A 10 -7.56 49.82 39.31
CA ALA A 10 -8.17 49.20 40.49
C ALA A 10 -9.23 48.19 39.98
N ALA A 11 -9.54 47.20 40.83
CA ALA A 11 -10.60 46.22 40.65
C ALA A 11 -12.01 46.84 40.63
N SER A 12 -12.96 46.17 39.98
CA SER A 12 -14.39 46.19 40.38
C SER A 12 -15.11 44.93 39.92
N LEU A 13 -15.62 44.21 40.92
CA LEU A 13 -16.65 43.18 40.87
C LEU A 13 -17.95 43.74 40.30
N ALA A 14 -18.68 42.94 39.51
CA ALA A 14 -20.15 43.01 39.50
C ALA A 14 -20.74 41.62 39.23
N LEU A 15 -21.45 41.17 40.26
CA LEU A 15 -22.23 39.95 40.40
C LEU A 15 -23.56 40.11 39.64
N ALA A 16 -23.97 39.12 38.84
CA ALA A 16 -25.35 39.04 38.35
C ALA A 16 -25.82 37.58 38.39
N ALA A 17 -26.49 37.24 39.49
CA ALA A 17 -27.25 36.02 39.67
C ALA A 17 -28.59 36.15 38.92
N GLY A 18 -28.78 35.36 37.87
CA GLY A 18 -30.06 35.19 37.20
C GLY A 18 -30.82 34.01 37.79
N LEU A 19 -31.96 34.29 38.41
CA LEU A 19 -32.88 33.31 39.00
C LEU A 19 -33.38 32.31 37.97
N ALA A 20 -33.24 31.01 38.27
CA ALA A 20 -33.97 29.94 37.62
C ALA A 20 -35.39 29.86 38.21
N VAL A 21 -36.40 30.28 37.44
CA VAL A 21 -37.81 30.03 37.76
C VAL A 21 -38.12 28.61 37.29
N ALA A 22 -38.30 27.69 38.24
CA ALA A 22 -38.84 26.36 37.97
C ALA A 22 -40.34 26.47 37.66
N SER A 23 -40.72 26.18 36.42
CA SER A 23 -42.11 26.04 36.00
C SER A 23 -42.67 24.70 36.50
N PRO A 24 -43.87 24.64 37.10
CA PRO A 24 -44.44 23.37 37.53
C PRO A 24 -44.83 22.52 36.32
N ALA A 25 -44.49 21.24 36.41
CA ALA A 25 -44.75 20.21 35.41
C ALA A 25 -46.22 20.22 34.95
N ASN A 26 -46.43 20.59 33.70
CA ASN A 26 -47.69 20.33 33.01
C ASN A 26 -47.78 18.80 32.84
N ALA A 27 -48.63 18.15 33.63
CA ALA A 27 -48.89 16.72 33.48
C ALA A 27 -49.54 16.46 32.11
N ALA A 28 -48.71 16.17 31.12
CA ALA A 28 -49.18 15.83 29.78
C ALA A 28 -50.16 14.65 29.91
N THR A 29 -51.38 14.85 29.44
CA THR A 29 -52.41 13.80 29.44
C THR A 29 -52.29 13.05 28.13
N CYS A 30 -51.89 11.78 28.18
CA CYS A 30 -51.80 10.94 26.99
C CYS A 30 -53.12 10.18 26.81
N MET A 31 -53.53 9.99 25.57
CA MET A 31 -54.64 9.11 25.23
C MET A 31 -54.17 7.65 25.36
N VAL A 32 -54.73 6.90 26.31
CA VAL A 32 -54.36 5.50 26.57
C VAL A 32 -55.50 4.58 26.15
N ARG A 33 -55.15 3.42 25.60
CA ARG A 33 -56.12 2.40 25.16
C ARG A 33 -56.62 1.62 26.38
N VAL A 34 -57.94 1.48 26.53
CA VAL A 34 -58.55 0.77 27.66
C VAL A 34 -58.10 -0.71 27.66
N PRO A 35 -57.65 -1.28 28.80
CA PRO A 35 -57.22 -2.67 28.90
C PRO A 35 -58.38 -3.66 28.70
N GLU A 36 -58.00 -4.87 28.30
CA GLU A 36 -58.81 -5.86 27.57
C GLU A 36 -59.90 -6.60 28.39
N SER A 37 -60.08 -6.30 29.67
CA SER A 37 -60.83 -7.19 30.57
C SER A 37 -62.36 -6.99 30.59
N LEU A 38 -62.97 -6.23 29.65
CA LEU A 38 -64.43 -5.93 29.68
C LEU A 38 -65.14 -5.77 28.31
N SER A 39 -64.73 -6.45 27.23
CA SER A 39 -65.57 -6.51 26.02
C SER A 39 -65.27 -7.72 25.13
N SER A 40 -66.28 -8.54 24.85
CA SER A 40 -66.21 -9.76 24.02
C SER A 40 -66.40 -9.55 22.51
N ASP A 41 -66.41 -8.32 22.01
CA ASP A 41 -66.71 -8.07 20.58
C ASP A 41 -65.52 -7.51 19.81
N SER A 42 -65.22 -8.19 18.69
CA SER A 42 -64.15 -7.92 17.74
C SER A 42 -64.36 -6.61 16.95
N GLU A 43 -63.25 -5.91 16.71
CA GLU A 43 -63.03 -4.96 15.60
C GLU A 43 -63.98 -3.76 15.44
N ARG A 44 -64.08 -2.92 16.49
CA ARG A 44 -64.27 -1.47 16.31
C ARG A 44 -63.12 -0.69 16.94
N ALA A 45 -62.73 0.43 16.32
CA ALA A 45 -61.68 1.32 16.83
C ALA A 45 -61.96 1.67 18.31
N ARG A 46 -61.06 1.23 19.20
CA ARG A 46 -61.25 1.37 20.65
C ARG A 46 -61.21 2.87 21.01
N PRO A 47 -62.16 3.38 21.81
CA PRO A 47 -62.09 4.76 22.28
C PRO A 47 -60.87 4.91 23.18
N MET A 48 -60.05 5.91 22.88
CA MET A 48 -58.96 6.31 23.76
C MET A 48 -59.49 7.24 24.83
N VAL A 49 -59.10 7.00 26.09
CA VAL A 49 -59.46 7.86 27.21
C VAL A 49 -58.20 8.54 27.77
N PRO A 50 -58.29 9.81 28.19
CA PRO A 50 -57.19 10.49 28.84
C PRO A 50 -56.83 9.77 30.15
N GLY A 51 -55.57 9.34 30.27
CA GLY A 51 -55.06 8.67 31.46
C GLY A 51 -53.65 9.15 31.82
N PRO A 52 -53.20 8.95 33.08
CA PRO A 52 -51.87 9.37 33.51
C PRO A 52 -50.80 8.60 32.73
N CYS A 53 -49.91 9.31 32.01
CA CYS A 53 -48.82 8.68 31.28
C CYS A 53 -47.88 7.99 32.30
N LYS A 54 -47.81 6.66 32.31
CA LYS A 54 -46.75 5.96 33.03
C LYS A 54 -45.45 6.28 32.30
N ALA A 55 -44.56 7.03 32.96
CA ALA A 55 -43.20 7.22 32.49
C ALA A 55 -42.56 5.83 32.34
N GLY A 56 -42.43 5.37 31.09
CA GLY A 56 -41.76 4.12 30.80
C GLY A 56 -40.34 4.19 31.34
N GLN A 57 -40.01 3.29 32.26
CA GLN A 57 -38.63 3.03 32.70
C GLN A 57 -37.88 2.23 31.64
N ASP A 58 -38.03 2.60 30.36
CA ASP A 58 -37.19 2.09 29.30
C ASP A 58 -35.91 2.92 29.34
N GLY A 59 -35.05 2.57 30.30
CA GLY A 59 -33.68 3.02 30.38
C GLY A 59 -32.90 2.50 29.17
N ALA A 60 -33.17 3.06 27.99
CA ALA A 60 -32.31 2.96 26.84
C ALA A 60 -30.99 3.60 27.24
N LYS A 61 -30.07 2.76 27.76
CA LYS A 61 -28.69 3.13 28.04
C LYS A 61 -28.14 3.74 26.75
N HIS A 62 -28.09 5.06 26.70
CA HIS A 62 -27.40 5.81 25.65
C HIS A 62 -25.94 5.34 25.72
N ARG A 63 -25.57 4.36 24.88
CA ARG A 63 -24.16 3.98 24.74
C ARG A 63 -23.50 5.17 24.08
N VAL A 64 -22.83 6.00 24.89
CA VAL A 64 -21.91 7.01 24.38
C VAL A 64 -20.91 6.26 23.50
N ALA A 65 -20.98 6.50 22.19
CA ALA A 65 -20.06 5.88 21.25
C ALA A 65 -18.64 6.27 21.69
N LYS A 66 -17.76 5.27 21.86
CA LYS A 66 -16.36 5.53 22.19
C LYS A 66 -15.77 6.48 21.14
N PRO A 67 -14.93 7.47 21.54
CA PRO A 67 -14.27 8.34 20.58
C PRO A 67 -13.55 7.49 19.53
N VAL A 68 -13.93 7.64 18.27
CA VAL A 68 -13.27 6.94 17.17
C VAL A 68 -12.02 7.73 16.81
N ASP A 69 -10.88 7.03 16.69
CA ASP A 69 -9.63 7.63 16.21
C ASP A 69 -9.87 8.38 14.88
N PRO A 70 -9.56 9.69 14.81
CA PRO A 70 -9.67 10.47 13.59
C PRO A 70 -8.99 9.84 12.37
N LEU A 71 -7.85 9.17 12.54
CA LEU A 71 -7.14 8.51 11.44
C LEU A 71 -7.92 7.31 10.89
N LYS A 72 -8.59 6.56 11.76
CA LYS A 72 -9.46 5.45 11.37
C LYS A 72 -10.66 5.94 10.55
N LEU A 73 -11.21 7.10 10.91
CA LEU A 73 -12.29 7.73 10.13
C LEU A 73 -11.81 8.16 8.74
N ILE A 74 -10.60 8.70 8.63
CA ILE A 74 -9.99 9.05 7.33
C ILE A 74 -9.75 7.79 6.50
N ARG A 75 -9.14 6.74 7.06
CA ARG A 75 -8.88 5.47 6.35
C ARG A 75 -10.17 4.83 5.86
N ASN A 76 -11.21 4.79 6.70
CA ASN A 76 -12.51 4.23 6.31
C ASN A 76 -13.17 5.01 5.15
N ARG A 77 -13.10 6.34 5.18
CA ARG A 77 -13.60 7.17 4.06
C ARG A 77 -12.80 6.92 2.78
N MET A 78 -11.48 6.83 2.88
CA MET A 78 -10.59 6.54 1.75
C MET A 78 -10.91 5.19 1.11
N ILE A 79 -11.07 4.13 1.91
CA ILE A 79 -11.42 2.79 1.43
C ILE A 79 -12.82 2.78 0.78
N ALA A 80 -13.76 3.56 1.33
CA ALA A 80 -15.11 3.69 0.78
C ALA A 80 -15.19 4.58 -0.48
N GLY A 81 -14.05 5.03 -1.04
CA GLY A 81 -14.01 5.89 -2.22
C GLY A 81 -14.56 7.30 -1.99
N LYS A 82 -14.73 7.71 -0.73
CA LYS A 82 -15.15 9.07 -0.39
C LYS A 82 -13.99 10.04 -0.54
N ASN A 83 -14.30 11.31 -0.81
CA ASN A 83 -13.28 12.35 -0.93
C ASN A 83 -12.47 12.48 0.37
N VAL A 84 -11.15 12.50 0.23
CA VAL A 84 -10.19 12.75 1.31
C VAL A 84 -9.32 13.93 0.87
N SER A 85 -9.28 14.97 1.69
CA SER A 85 -8.47 16.15 1.38
C SER A 85 -6.98 15.81 1.39
N TYR A 86 -6.17 16.60 0.69
CA TYR A 86 -4.71 16.40 0.68
C TYR A 86 -4.12 16.38 2.09
N LYS A 87 -4.58 17.28 2.96
CA LYS A 87 -4.13 17.38 4.36
C LYS A 87 -4.49 16.15 5.19
N GLU A 88 -5.67 15.58 5.00
CA GLU A 88 -6.07 14.34 5.68
C GLU A 88 -5.26 13.15 5.17
N LEU A 89 -5.04 13.06 3.86
CA LEU A 89 -4.25 12.01 3.23
C LEU A 89 -2.78 12.07 3.70
N LEU A 90 -2.21 13.28 3.79
CA LEU A 90 -0.86 13.51 4.31
C LEU A 90 -0.72 13.01 5.75
N LYS A 91 -1.65 13.42 6.64
CA LYS A 91 -1.65 12.95 8.04
C LYS A 91 -1.72 11.43 8.16
N LEU A 92 -2.54 10.79 7.33
CA LEU A 92 -2.68 9.34 7.34
C LEU A 92 -1.42 8.65 6.78
N ALA A 93 -0.83 9.19 5.71
CA ALA A 93 0.43 8.68 5.16
C ALA A 93 1.60 8.81 6.15
N ASP A 94 1.67 9.93 6.87
CA ASP A 94 2.67 10.19 7.90
C ASP A 94 2.50 9.29 9.13
N SER A 95 1.29 8.78 9.39
CA SER A 95 1.07 7.78 10.44
C SER A 95 1.51 6.36 10.06
N GLY A 96 2.11 6.16 8.88
CA GLY A 96 2.58 4.84 8.43
C GLY A 96 1.54 4.03 7.64
N ASP A 97 0.42 4.66 7.27
CA ASP A 97 -0.63 3.99 6.48
C ASP A 97 -0.15 3.76 5.05
N ASP A 98 0.12 2.50 4.72
CA ASP A 98 0.67 2.05 3.45
C ASP A 98 -0.21 2.47 2.24
N LEU A 99 -1.53 2.36 2.36
CA LEU A 99 -2.49 2.76 1.32
C LEU A 99 -2.49 4.27 1.11
N ALA A 100 -2.48 5.04 2.20
CA ALA A 100 -2.41 6.49 2.14
C ALA A 100 -1.09 6.96 1.55
N GLN A 101 0.04 6.32 1.88
CA GLN A 101 1.35 6.60 1.29
C GLN A 101 1.33 6.38 -0.23
N LEU A 102 0.79 5.25 -0.69
CA LEU A 102 0.62 4.99 -2.12
C LEU A 102 -0.27 6.03 -2.80
N ASN A 103 -1.43 6.34 -2.20
CA ASN A 103 -2.39 7.28 -2.79
C ASN A 103 -1.85 8.71 -2.81
N LEU A 104 -1.08 9.10 -1.79
CA LEU A 104 -0.42 10.39 -1.73
C LEU A 104 0.66 10.50 -2.80
N ALA A 105 1.50 9.48 -2.95
CA ALA A 105 2.51 9.43 -4.00
C ALA A 105 1.89 9.59 -5.40
N LYS A 106 0.81 8.85 -5.68
CA LYS A 106 0.06 8.97 -6.95
C LYS A 106 -0.51 10.35 -7.17
N ARG A 107 -1.00 11.00 -6.11
CA ARG A 107 -1.57 12.35 -6.20
C ARG A 107 -0.49 13.39 -6.49
N ILE A 108 0.64 13.32 -5.79
CA ILE A 108 1.81 14.20 -6.04
C ILE A 108 2.29 14.01 -7.49
N GLU A 109 2.38 12.76 -7.94
CA GLU A 109 2.81 12.45 -9.30
C GLU A 109 1.83 12.94 -10.38
N ALA A 110 0.52 12.90 -10.10
CA ALA A 110 -0.50 13.37 -11.02
C ALA A 110 -0.43 14.89 -11.28
N ASP A 111 0.14 15.66 -10.34
CA ASP A 111 0.37 17.09 -10.52
C ASP A 111 1.50 17.36 -11.53
N ASN A 112 2.29 16.34 -11.89
CA ASN A 112 3.37 16.35 -12.90
C ASN A 112 4.39 17.49 -12.71
N ASP A 113 4.59 17.92 -11.47
CA ASP A 113 5.60 18.91 -11.10
C ASP A 113 6.93 18.21 -10.77
N PRO A 114 8.00 18.40 -11.59
CA PRO A 114 9.30 17.81 -11.35
C PRO A 114 9.87 18.09 -9.96
N ALA A 115 9.56 19.25 -9.37
CA ALA A 115 10.04 19.64 -8.05
C ALA A 115 9.47 18.75 -6.92
N THR A 116 8.39 18.02 -7.19
CA THR A 116 7.68 17.18 -6.20
C THR A 116 7.89 15.68 -6.41
N LEU A 117 8.54 15.27 -7.50
CA LEU A 117 8.70 13.85 -7.84
C LEU A 117 9.58 13.08 -6.83
N ASP A 118 10.59 13.72 -6.21
CA ASP A 118 11.34 13.11 -5.09
C ASP A 118 10.40 12.79 -3.91
N ALA A 119 9.45 13.68 -3.60
CA ALA A 119 8.48 13.42 -2.54
C ALA A 119 7.56 12.24 -2.89
N ALA A 120 7.09 12.15 -4.13
CA ALA A 120 6.30 11.00 -4.60
C ALA A 120 7.09 9.68 -4.45
N ALA A 121 8.33 9.67 -4.91
CA ALA A 121 9.27 8.56 -4.76
C ALA A 121 9.45 8.12 -3.30
N ARG A 122 9.68 9.07 -2.39
CA ARG A 122 9.81 8.77 -0.95
C ARG A 122 8.56 8.12 -0.38
N TYR A 123 7.37 8.55 -0.80
CA TYR A 123 6.11 7.92 -0.36
C TYR A 123 5.89 6.54 -1.00
N TYR A 124 6.25 6.33 -2.26
CA TYR A 124 6.24 4.99 -2.85
C TYR A 124 7.20 4.04 -2.12
N ARG A 125 8.41 4.51 -1.78
CA ARG A 125 9.37 3.75 -0.98
C ARG A 125 8.79 3.35 0.38
N ARG A 126 8.23 4.31 1.14
CA ARG A 126 7.60 4.05 2.44
C ARG A 126 6.41 3.09 2.33
N ALA A 127 5.58 3.22 1.30
CA ALA A 127 4.48 2.30 1.06
C ALA A 127 4.99 0.88 0.85
N ALA A 128 6.01 0.69 0.02
CA ALA A 128 6.65 -0.61 -0.20
C ALA A 128 7.34 -1.17 1.07
N GLU A 129 8.02 -0.32 1.86
CA GLU A 129 8.58 -0.68 3.17
C GLU A 129 7.51 -1.23 4.12
N ASN A 130 6.31 -0.66 4.08
CA ASN A 130 5.15 -1.07 4.89
C ASN A 130 4.34 -2.22 4.27
N GLY A 131 4.87 -2.91 3.25
CA GLY A 131 4.28 -4.12 2.67
C GLY A 131 3.35 -3.88 1.47
N ARG A 132 3.28 -2.66 0.94
CA ARG A 132 2.50 -2.35 -0.26
C ARG A 132 3.32 -2.55 -1.52
N ASN A 133 3.45 -3.80 -1.97
CA ASN A 133 4.24 -4.16 -3.15
C ASN A 133 3.81 -3.42 -4.43
N SER A 134 2.55 -2.99 -4.54
CA SER A 134 2.09 -2.18 -5.68
C SER A 134 2.81 -0.83 -5.84
N ALA A 135 3.54 -0.37 -4.81
CA ALA A 135 4.35 0.84 -4.85
C ALA A 135 5.75 0.64 -5.45
N VAL A 136 6.22 -0.61 -5.61
CA VAL A 136 7.57 -0.93 -6.11
C VAL A 136 7.72 -0.52 -7.58
N ARG A 137 6.76 -0.86 -8.45
CA ARG A 137 6.81 -0.49 -9.88
C ARG A 137 6.88 1.03 -10.10
N PRO A 138 6.00 1.85 -9.48
CA PRO A 138 6.12 3.31 -9.58
C PRO A 138 7.44 3.85 -9.04
N LEU A 139 7.96 3.32 -7.93
CA LEU A 139 9.26 3.72 -7.38
C LEU A 139 10.39 3.50 -8.41
N ILE A 140 10.46 2.31 -9.00
CA ILE A 140 11.46 1.98 -10.03
C ILE A 140 11.35 2.93 -11.23
N ARG A 141 10.13 3.23 -11.67
CA ARG A 141 9.91 4.17 -12.78
C ARG A 141 10.46 5.57 -12.47
N LEU A 142 10.22 6.08 -11.26
CA LEU A 142 10.77 7.38 -10.86
C LEU A 142 12.30 7.35 -10.72
N LEU A 143 12.87 6.24 -10.22
CA LEU A 143 14.33 6.07 -10.11
C LEU A 143 15.01 6.13 -11.48
N ASN A 144 14.37 5.59 -12.51
CA ASN A 144 14.86 5.62 -13.89
C ASN A 144 14.69 6.99 -14.58
N ALA A 145 13.95 7.93 -13.99
CA ALA A 145 13.67 9.23 -14.58
C ALA A 145 14.71 10.31 -14.23
N ASP A 146 15.89 9.93 -13.73
CA ASP A 146 16.99 10.82 -13.30
C ASP A 146 16.61 11.85 -12.19
N VAL A 147 15.41 11.72 -11.58
CA VAL A 147 14.88 12.62 -10.52
C VAL A 147 15.71 12.61 -9.23
N PHE A 148 16.54 11.58 -9.02
CA PHE A 148 17.22 11.32 -7.74
C PHE A 148 18.68 11.74 -7.67
N LEU A 149 19.26 12.27 -8.75
CA LEU A 149 20.70 12.54 -8.83
C LEU A 149 21.18 13.51 -7.73
N ASP A 150 20.33 14.42 -7.28
CA ASP A 150 20.67 15.43 -6.26
C ASP A 150 20.31 15.01 -4.82
N GLN A 151 19.80 13.78 -4.61
CA GLN A 151 19.30 13.32 -3.30
C GLN A 151 19.93 11.97 -2.89
N PRO A 152 21.26 11.92 -2.64
CA PRO A 152 22.00 10.65 -2.48
C PRO A 152 21.50 9.79 -1.32
N LYS A 153 21.01 10.40 -0.22
CA LYS A 153 20.44 9.67 0.92
C LYS A 153 19.12 8.96 0.55
N ASN A 154 18.25 9.63 -0.21
CA ASN A 154 16.99 9.03 -0.64
C ASN A 154 17.25 7.93 -1.67
N LEU A 155 18.22 8.16 -2.56
CA LEU A 155 18.63 7.20 -3.56
C LEU A 155 19.17 5.91 -2.92
N ALA A 156 20.09 6.04 -1.96
CA ALA A 156 20.62 4.90 -1.20
C ALA A 156 19.52 4.13 -0.46
N ALA A 157 18.62 4.82 0.23
CA ALA A 157 17.49 4.18 0.92
C ALA A 157 16.57 3.42 -0.05
N SER A 158 16.34 3.95 -1.26
CA SER A 158 15.56 3.25 -2.29
C SER A 158 16.27 2.01 -2.81
N ARG A 159 17.60 2.08 -3.03
CA ARG A 159 18.41 0.91 -3.39
C ARG A 159 18.31 -0.18 -2.34
N ASP A 160 18.56 0.15 -1.08
CA ASP A 160 18.60 -0.80 0.03
C ASP A 160 17.23 -1.49 0.21
N LEU A 161 16.13 -0.74 0.04
CA LEU A 161 14.79 -1.33 0.03
C LEU A 161 14.62 -2.32 -1.11
N LEU A 162 14.97 -1.94 -2.33
CA LEU A 162 14.83 -2.81 -3.49
C LEU A 162 15.68 -4.07 -3.35
N GLU A 163 16.90 -3.98 -2.81
CA GLU A 163 17.75 -5.15 -2.58
C GLU A 163 17.12 -6.09 -1.56
N LYS A 164 16.56 -5.52 -0.47
CA LYS A 164 15.83 -6.30 0.54
C LYS A 164 14.59 -6.99 -0.03
N LEU A 165 13.85 -6.34 -0.94
CA LEU A 165 12.68 -6.93 -1.58
C LEU A 165 13.09 -8.02 -2.58
N ALA A 166 14.13 -7.79 -3.38
CA ALA A 166 14.69 -8.78 -4.30
C ALA A 166 15.17 -10.04 -3.55
N ALA A 167 15.87 -9.87 -2.42
CA ALA A 167 16.29 -10.97 -1.56
C ALA A 167 15.12 -11.76 -0.93
N LYS A 168 13.93 -11.15 -0.83
CA LYS A 168 12.69 -11.82 -0.41
C LYS A 168 11.93 -12.47 -1.58
N GLY A 169 12.49 -12.44 -2.78
CA GLY A 169 11.88 -13.01 -3.98
C GLY A 169 10.86 -12.10 -4.66
N ASP A 170 10.87 -10.78 -4.43
CA ASP A 170 10.06 -9.86 -5.23
C ASP A 170 10.66 -9.72 -6.64
N PRO A 171 10.00 -10.27 -7.70
CA PRO A 171 10.57 -10.27 -9.03
C PRO A 171 10.63 -8.86 -9.63
N VAL A 172 9.73 -7.96 -9.22
CA VAL A 172 9.70 -6.59 -9.70
C VAL A 172 10.92 -5.82 -9.19
N ALA A 173 11.20 -5.95 -7.88
CA ALA A 173 12.34 -5.29 -7.28
C ALA A 173 13.66 -5.82 -7.87
N ARG A 174 13.78 -7.15 -8.02
CA ARG A 174 14.93 -7.78 -8.65
C ARG A 174 15.14 -7.31 -10.09
N ASP A 175 14.13 -7.44 -10.96
CA ASP A 175 14.25 -7.07 -12.37
C ASP A 175 14.59 -5.59 -12.53
N GLY A 176 13.99 -4.73 -11.68
CA GLY A 176 14.32 -3.31 -11.61
C GLY A 176 15.80 -3.07 -11.27
N LEU A 177 16.33 -3.74 -10.24
CA LEU A 177 17.73 -3.60 -9.85
C LEU A 177 18.69 -4.09 -10.94
N ILE A 178 18.43 -5.25 -11.54
CA ILE A 178 19.24 -5.78 -12.64
C ILE A 178 19.30 -4.76 -13.79
N ALA A 179 18.15 -4.19 -14.16
CA ALA A 179 18.10 -3.16 -15.19
C ALA A 179 18.89 -1.90 -14.81
N MET A 180 18.72 -1.41 -13.57
CA MET A 180 19.41 -0.21 -13.08
C MET A 180 20.93 -0.38 -13.01
N TYR A 181 21.41 -1.53 -12.52
CA TYR A 181 22.83 -1.84 -12.44
C TYR A 181 23.48 -2.05 -13.82
N ARG A 182 22.76 -2.64 -14.78
CA ARG A 182 23.23 -2.77 -16.16
C ARG A 182 23.23 -1.44 -16.91
N ALA A 183 22.23 -0.60 -16.71
CA ALA A 183 22.15 0.74 -17.29
C ALA A 183 23.15 1.72 -16.65
N GLY A 184 23.61 1.41 -15.44
CA GLY A 184 24.51 2.26 -14.65
C GLY A 184 23.84 3.47 -14.02
N LYS A 185 22.51 3.53 -14.01
CA LYS A 185 21.71 4.60 -13.41
C LYS A 185 20.48 4.03 -12.71
N PRO A 186 20.05 4.65 -11.60
CA PRO A 186 20.68 5.78 -10.91
C PRO A 186 21.83 5.38 -9.96
N PHE A 187 22.12 4.09 -9.78
CA PHE A 187 23.05 3.61 -8.75
C PHE A 187 24.52 3.50 -9.17
N GLY A 188 24.85 3.83 -10.42
CA GLY A 188 26.13 3.48 -11.03
C GLY A 188 26.12 2.06 -11.63
N PRO A 189 27.05 1.76 -12.55
CA PRO A 189 27.16 0.45 -13.16
C PRO A 189 27.68 -0.57 -12.16
N ASP A 190 26.96 -1.68 -12.02
CA ASP A 190 27.39 -2.82 -11.20
C ASP A 190 26.94 -4.15 -11.85
N PRO A 191 27.55 -4.53 -12.98
CA PRO A 191 27.18 -5.75 -13.69
C PRO A 191 27.37 -7.01 -12.82
N ALA A 192 28.35 -7.02 -11.93
CA ALA A 192 28.58 -8.14 -11.01
C ALA A 192 27.37 -8.34 -10.08
N ARG A 193 26.86 -7.26 -9.48
CA ARG A 193 25.67 -7.32 -8.63
C ARG A 193 24.41 -7.71 -9.41
N ALA A 194 24.28 -7.25 -10.65
CA ALA A 194 23.18 -7.65 -11.53
C ALA A 194 23.21 -9.16 -11.81
N ASP A 195 24.40 -9.72 -12.04
CA ASP A 195 24.59 -11.15 -12.30
C ASP A 195 24.37 -11.99 -11.04
N GLU A 196 24.83 -11.54 -9.86
CA GLU A 196 24.52 -12.17 -8.57
C GLU A 196 23.01 -12.29 -8.33
N LEU A 197 22.26 -11.21 -8.58
CA LEU A 197 20.80 -11.19 -8.45
C LEU A 197 20.12 -12.15 -9.43
N LEU A 198 20.67 -12.30 -10.63
CA LEU A 198 20.14 -13.19 -11.65
C LEU A 198 20.42 -14.66 -11.32
N VAL A 199 21.62 -14.99 -10.85
CA VAL A 199 22.00 -16.33 -10.34
C VAL A 199 21.12 -16.72 -9.17
N ALA A 200 21.02 -15.86 -8.15
CA ALA A 200 20.18 -16.13 -6.98
C ALA A 200 18.70 -16.38 -7.36
N ALA A 201 18.19 -15.68 -8.38
CA ALA A 201 16.84 -15.90 -8.88
C ALA A 201 16.68 -17.26 -9.58
N ALA A 202 17.65 -17.63 -10.43
CA ALA A 202 17.63 -18.92 -11.11
C ALA A 202 17.73 -20.09 -10.12
N GLU A 203 18.61 -19.99 -9.12
CA GLU A 203 18.73 -20.97 -8.03
C GLU A 203 17.48 -21.02 -7.15
N GLY A 204 16.79 -19.89 -7.00
CA GLY A 204 15.49 -19.79 -6.33
C GLY A 204 14.30 -20.34 -7.15
N GLY A 205 14.54 -20.89 -8.33
CA GLY A 205 13.51 -21.48 -9.19
C GLY A 205 12.83 -20.52 -10.17
N ASP A 206 13.34 -19.28 -10.33
CA ASP A 206 12.87 -18.40 -11.39
C ASP A 206 13.40 -18.90 -12.74
N ALA A 207 12.53 -19.61 -13.46
CA ALA A 207 12.82 -20.16 -14.77
C ALA A 207 13.16 -19.10 -15.83
N LYS A 208 12.63 -17.88 -15.71
CA LYS A 208 12.98 -16.79 -16.63
C LYS A 208 14.40 -16.33 -16.35
N ALA A 209 14.79 -16.18 -15.09
CA ALA A 209 16.17 -15.85 -14.73
C ALA A 209 17.16 -16.94 -15.18
N ALA A 210 16.80 -18.21 -15.01
CA ALA A 210 17.59 -19.33 -15.52
C ALA A 210 17.76 -19.28 -17.04
N LEU A 211 16.69 -19.00 -17.78
CA LEU A 211 16.75 -18.84 -19.23
C LEU A 211 17.64 -17.65 -19.63
N ASP A 212 17.53 -16.51 -18.94
CA ASP A 212 18.34 -15.32 -19.21
C ASP A 212 19.84 -15.58 -18.93
N LEU A 213 20.19 -16.36 -17.91
CA LEU A 213 21.58 -16.81 -17.65
C LEU A 213 22.10 -17.73 -18.74
N ALA A 214 21.29 -18.70 -19.18
CA ALA A 214 21.68 -19.58 -20.27
C ALA A 214 21.99 -18.80 -21.55
N PHE A 215 21.18 -17.79 -21.90
CA PHE A 215 21.47 -16.91 -23.02
C PHE A 215 22.76 -16.12 -22.84
N ALA A 216 23.02 -15.59 -21.64
CA ALA A 216 24.26 -14.87 -21.35
C ALA A 216 25.49 -15.78 -21.49
N LEU A 217 25.40 -17.02 -21.01
CA LEU A 217 26.48 -18.02 -21.09
C LEU A 217 26.78 -18.44 -22.53
N LEU A 218 25.73 -18.59 -23.36
CA LEU A 218 25.83 -18.99 -24.77
C LEU A 218 26.13 -17.83 -25.72
N SER A 219 26.17 -16.59 -25.22
CA SER A 219 26.51 -15.43 -26.05
C SER A 219 27.98 -15.46 -26.50
N GLY A 220 28.24 -14.98 -27.71
CA GLY A 220 29.58 -15.00 -28.30
C GLY A 220 30.03 -16.39 -28.75
N THR A 221 31.27 -16.77 -28.41
CA THR A 221 31.84 -18.08 -28.75
C THR A 221 32.11 -18.83 -27.44
N PRO A 222 31.10 -19.50 -26.86
CA PRO A 222 31.25 -20.16 -25.58
C PRO A 222 32.18 -21.37 -25.70
N ASP A 223 33.01 -21.56 -24.68
CA ASP A 223 33.78 -22.79 -24.53
C ASP A 223 32.89 -23.94 -24.02
N THR A 224 33.46 -25.14 -23.91
CA THR A 224 32.72 -26.32 -23.46
C THR A 224 32.17 -26.16 -22.04
N ALA A 225 32.89 -25.47 -21.15
CA ALA A 225 32.46 -25.25 -19.77
C ALA A 225 31.20 -24.37 -19.71
N ARG A 226 31.18 -23.25 -20.43
CA ARG A 226 30.01 -22.35 -20.50
C ARG A 226 28.80 -23.03 -21.15
N ILE A 227 29.02 -23.89 -22.14
CA ILE A 227 27.94 -24.68 -22.76
C ILE A 227 27.31 -25.62 -21.73
N GLU A 228 28.13 -26.35 -20.96
CA GLU A 228 27.60 -27.27 -19.94
C GLU A 228 26.89 -26.53 -18.79
N GLU A 229 27.42 -25.39 -18.36
CA GLU A 229 26.75 -24.52 -17.39
C GLU A 229 25.39 -24.02 -17.93
N ALA A 230 25.34 -23.55 -19.18
CA ALA A 230 24.11 -23.11 -19.81
C ALA A 230 23.06 -24.23 -19.90
N LYS A 231 23.47 -25.47 -20.22
CA LYS A 231 22.58 -26.64 -20.21
C LYS A 231 21.97 -26.87 -18.83
N GLY A 232 22.72 -26.64 -17.74
CA GLY A 232 22.21 -26.71 -16.38
C GLY A 232 21.04 -25.75 -16.16
N TYR A 233 21.22 -24.48 -16.49
CA TYR A 233 20.17 -23.47 -16.38
C TYR A 233 18.99 -23.70 -17.34
N LEU A 234 19.24 -24.20 -18.55
CA LEU A 234 18.16 -24.55 -19.48
C LEU A 234 17.30 -25.70 -18.97
N LYS A 235 17.88 -26.68 -18.28
CA LYS A 235 17.10 -27.75 -17.63
C LYS A 235 16.19 -27.20 -16.54
N LEU A 236 16.68 -26.24 -15.74
CA LEU A 236 15.87 -25.52 -14.75
C LEU A 236 14.72 -24.76 -15.43
N ALA A 237 15.01 -24.04 -16.52
CA ALA A 237 14.01 -23.30 -17.28
C ALA A 237 12.97 -24.21 -17.97
N ALA A 238 13.38 -25.37 -18.47
CA ALA A 238 12.51 -26.38 -19.09
C ALA A 238 11.53 -27.02 -18.08
N ALA A 239 11.90 -27.08 -16.80
CA ALA A 239 10.99 -27.54 -15.75
C ALA A 239 9.86 -26.53 -15.41
N SER A 240 9.88 -25.33 -15.99
CA SER A 240 8.87 -24.29 -15.74
C SER A 240 7.49 -24.65 -16.24
N ASP A 241 6.45 -24.15 -15.57
CA ASP A 241 5.06 -24.14 -16.05
C ASP A 241 4.79 -23.10 -17.15
N THR A 242 5.69 -22.14 -17.33
CA THR A 242 5.53 -21.10 -18.35
C THR A 242 5.88 -21.65 -19.73
N LEU A 243 4.86 -21.91 -20.56
CA LEU A 243 5.00 -22.52 -21.89
C LEU A 243 6.11 -21.89 -22.74
N ASN A 244 6.16 -20.55 -22.81
CA ASN A 244 7.18 -19.86 -23.61
C ASN A 244 8.60 -20.13 -23.08
N VAL A 245 8.82 -20.05 -21.77
CA VAL A 245 10.13 -20.29 -21.15
C VAL A 245 10.56 -21.73 -21.35
N ARG A 246 9.64 -22.68 -21.09
CA ARG A 246 9.86 -24.11 -21.31
C ARG A 246 10.25 -24.41 -22.77
N THR A 247 9.44 -23.94 -23.71
CA THR A 247 9.64 -24.23 -25.14
C THR A 247 10.96 -23.63 -25.65
N MET A 248 11.31 -22.41 -25.22
CA MET A 248 12.59 -21.80 -25.57
C MET A 248 13.76 -22.61 -25.01
N ALA A 249 13.66 -23.06 -23.75
CA ALA A 249 14.70 -23.85 -23.10
C ALA A 249 14.90 -25.22 -23.76
N GLU A 250 13.81 -25.96 -24.03
CA GLU A 250 13.83 -27.26 -24.71
C GLU A 250 14.41 -27.16 -26.13
N ASN A 251 14.01 -26.13 -26.88
CA ASN A 251 14.54 -25.90 -28.22
C ASN A 251 16.06 -25.66 -28.18
N LEU A 252 16.53 -24.84 -27.24
CA LEU A 252 17.95 -24.53 -27.12
C LEU A 252 18.73 -25.76 -26.66
N LEU A 253 18.21 -26.55 -25.71
CA LEU A 253 18.82 -27.81 -25.29
C LEU A 253 19.04 -28.75 -26.49
N ARG A 254 18.02 -28.93 -27.33
CA ARG A 254 18.13 -29.77 -28.54
C ARG A 254 19.20 -29.29 -29.51
N THR A 255 19.44 -27.98 -29.61
CA THR A 255 20.51 -27.44 -30.48
C THR A 255 21.91 -27.66 -29.92
N LEU A 256 22.03 -27.80 -28.60
CA LEU A 256 23.31 -28.01 -27.90
C LEU A 256 23.64 -29.48 -27.67
N GLU A 257 22.67 -30.37 -27.87
CA GLU A 257 22.93 -31.80 -27.95
C GLU A 257 23.69 -32.10 -29.25
N PRO A 258 24.79 -32.88 -29.19
CA PRO A 258 25.44 -33.33 -30.41
C PRO A 258 24.40 -34.08 -31.22
N GLN A 259 24.12 -33.58 -32.43
CA GLN A 259 23.29 -34.28 -33.41
C GLN A 259 23.84 -35.70 -33.48
N ARG A 260 23.07 -36.70 -33.03
CA ARG A 260 23.39 -38.10 -33.34
C ARG A 260 23.39 -38.16 -34.86
N THR A 261 24.57 -38.08 -35.47
CA THR A 261 24.72 -38.29 -36.89
C THR A 261 24.07 -39.63 -37.15
N ALA A 262 23.08 -39.63 -38.03
CA ALA A 262 22.52 -40.84 -38.60
C ALA A 262 23.66 -41.56 -39.32
N SER A 263 24.40 -42.36 -38.56
CA SER A 263 25.47 -43.23 -39.01
C SER A 263 25.01 -44.65 -38.72
N THR A 264 23.93 -45.03 -39.39
CA THR A 264 23.50 -46.41 -39.61
C THR A 264 22.87 -46.37 -41.00
N GLU A 265 23.20 -47.14 -42.00
CA GLU A 265 24.06 -48.31 -42.20
C GLU A 265 24.00 -48.43 -43.72
N THR A 266 25.13 -48.48 -44.43
CA THR A 266 25.10 -48.90 -45.84
C THR A 266 25.15 -50.43 -45.83
N PRO A 267 24.09 -51.15 -46.23
CA PRO A 267 24.19 -52.60 -46.36
C PRO A 267 25.09 -52.89 -47.56
N SER A 268 26.09 -53.74 -47.33
CA SER A 268 27.01 -54.25 -48.36
C SER A 268 26.31 -55.12 -49.39
#